data_AF-A0A660S809-F1
#
_entry.id   AF-A0A660S809-F1
#
_cell.length_a   1.000
_cell.length_b   1.000
_cell.length_c   1.000
_cell.angle_alpha   90.00
_cell.angle_beta   90.00
_cell.angle_gamma   90.00
#
_symmetry.space_group_name_H-M   'P 1'
#
loop_
_entity.id
_entity.type
_entity.pdbx_description
1 polymer ?
#
loop_
_entity_poly.entity_id
_entity_poly.type
_entity_poly.pdbx_seq_one_letter_code
_entity_poly.pdbx_strand_id
1 'polypeptide(L)'
;MIEDRKFYNIPPFLKNLFDRQVELLPSVNELFELELAYIEYHCLPEDSLLDRLAYFKSIDRKFTKHFLMYAYPVKALTNNRSANTKAYFENGLFSTGYATHGLFPYRGKFHPQLIKALINIIGIKEGETILDPMCGSGTTNIEAALMGINSYAIDLSPFCQFMTKVKYNGLSIDIELLK
;
A
#
# COMPACT_ATOMS: atom_id res chain seq x y z
N MET A 1 -12.16 -37.38 37.74
CA MET A 1 -13.09 -36.72 36.82
C MET A 1 -12.36 -35.56 36.17
N ILE A 2 -11.86 -35.76 34.95
CA ILE A 2 -11.34 -34.66 34.13
C ILE A 2 -12.59 -34.08 33.47
N GLU A 3 -12.97 -32.87 33.85
CA GLU A 3 -14.08 -32.14 33.23
C GLU A 3 -13.89 -32.07 31.71
N ASP A 4 -14.98 -32.32 30.98
CA ASP A 4 -15.06 -32.18 29.52
C ASP A 4 -14.61 -30.77 29.09
N ARG A 5 -13.35 -30.63 28.70
CA ARG A 5 -12.85 -29.39 28.08
C ARG A 5 -13.51 -29.21 26.72
N LYS A 6 -14.56 -28.39 26.67
CA LYS A 6 -15.16 -27.94 25.41
C LYS A 6 -14.19 -27.01 24.69
N PHE A 7 -13.60 -27.49 23.59
CA PHE A 7 -12.90 -26.64 22.65
C PHE A 7 -13.93 -25.96 21.73
N TYR A 8 -14.11 -24.66 21.90
CA TYR A 8 -14.99 -23.87 21.04
C TYR A 8 -14.28 -23.60 19.71
N ASN A 9 -14.84 -24.12 18.61
CA ASN A 9 -14.34 -23.85 17.26
C ASN A 9 -15.01 -22.59 16.71
N ILE A 10 -14.53 -21.42 17.13
CA ILE A 10 -15.02 -20.13 16.64
C ILE A 10 -14.25 -19.79 15.36
N PRO A 11 -14.94 -19.53 14.23
CA PRO A 11 -14.25 -19.16 12.99
C PRO A 11 -13.52 -17.82 13.14
N PRO A 12 -12.46 -17.57 12.36
CA PRO A 12 -11.81 -16.26 12.32
C PRO A 12 -12.82 -15.17 12.00
N PHE A 13 -12.77 -14.03 12.72
CA PHE A 13 -13.73 -12.94 12.53
C PHE A 13 -13.75 -12.40 11.09
N LEU A 14 -12.62 -12.47 10.37
CA LEU A 14 -12.51 -12.09 8.96
C LEU A 14 -13.51 -12.86 8.08
N LYS A 15 -13.85 -14.11 8.42
CA LYS A 15 -14.86 -14.91 7.70
C LYS A 15 -16.27 -14.32 7.81
N ASN A 16 -16.53 -13.51 8.84
CA ASN A 16 -17.81 -12.82 9.01
C ASN A 16 -17.83 -11.44 8.34
N LEU A 17 -16.66 -10.87 8.06
CA LEU A 17 -16.54 -9.56 7.41
C LEU A 17 -16.55 -9.67 5.89
N PHE A 18 -15.93 -10.71 5.34
CA PHE A 18 -15.78 -10.88 3.89
C PHE A 18 -16.55 -12.12 3.43
N ASP A 19 -17.26 -12.00 2.32
CA ASP A 19 -18.02 -13.07 1.68
C ASP A 19 -17.13 -14.06 0.88
N ARG A 20 -15.84 -13.74 0.74
CA ARG A 20 -14.84 -14.54 0.00
C ARG A 20 -13.70 -15.02 0.90
N GLN A 21 -12.89 -15.95 0.39
CA GLN A 21 -11.69 -16.38 1.10
C GLN A 21 -10.60 -15.30 0.97
N VAL A 22 -10.47 -14.42 1.95
CA VAL A 22 -9.49 -13.34 1.94
C VAL A 22 -8.31 -13.61 2.87
N GLU A 23 -7.14 -13.10 2.49
CA GLU A 23 -5.96 -12.97 3.35
C GLU A 23 -5.50 -11.51 3.30
N LEU A 24 -5.44 -10.85 4.44
CA LEU A 24 -4.95 -9.47 4.54
C LEU A 24 -3.41 -9.44 4.52
N LEU A 25 -2.84 -8.28 4.19
CA LEU A 25 -1.40 -8.08 4.25
C LEU A 25 -0.91 -8.17 5.71
N PRO A 26 0.32 -8.67 5.96
CA PRO A 26 0.88 -8.74 7.31
C PRO A 26 0.99 -7.38 8.01
N SER A 27 0.96 -6.29 7.23
CA SER A 27 1.00 -4.92 7.75
C SER A 27 -0.33 -4.42 8.30
N VAL A 28 -1.45 -5.13 8.06
CA VAL A 28 -2.76 -4.74 8.61
C VAL A 28 -2.81 -5.11 10.09
N ASN A 29 -2.45 -4.18 10.94
CA ASN A 29 -2.35 -4.39 12.39
C ASN A 29 -3.12 -3.34 13.20
N GLU A 30 -3.58 -2.26 12.58
CA GLU A 30 -4.40 -1.23 13.20
C GLU A 30 -5.89 -1.37 12.82
N LEU A 31 -6.78 -0.96 13.73
CA LEU A 31 -8.24 -1.07 13.51
C LEU A 31 -8.71 -0.27 12.29
N PHE A 32 -8.14 0.92 12.06
CA PHE A 32 -8.52 1.75 10.92
C PHE A 32 -8.08 1.12 9.58
N GLU A 33 -7.00 0.33 9.55
CA GLU A 33 -6.56 -0.36 8.33
C GLU A 33 -7.52 -1.49 7.97
N LEU A 34 -8.01 -2.21 8.98
CA LEU A 34 -9.07 -3.21 8.81
C LEU A 34 -10.37 -2.57 8.32
N GLU A 35 -10.73 -1.41 8.87
CA GLU A 35 -11.92 -0.66 8.43
C GLU A 35 -11.77 -0.19 6.99
N LEU A 36 -10.62 0.39 6.61
CA LEU A 36 -10.34 0.77 5.23
C LEU A 36 -10.34 -0.43 4.28
N ALA A 37 -9.76 -1.57 4.70
CA ALA A 37 -9.78 -2.82 3.93
C ALA A 37 -11.22 -3.30 3.69
N TYR A 38 -12.07 -3.23 4.72
CA TYR A 38 -13.49 -3.57 4.62
C TYR A 38 -14.23 -2.66 3.63
N ILE A 39 -14.07 -1.34 3.77
CA ILE A 39 -14.78 -0.38 2.91
C ILE A 39 -14.29 -0.49 1.46
N GLU A 40 -12.98 -0.52 1.21
CA GLU A 40 -12.47 -0.62 -0.17
C GLU A 40 -12.94 -1.89 -0.88
N TYR A 41 -13.02 -3.01 -0.14
CA TYR A 41 -13.50 -4.29 -0.67
C TYR A 41 -14.95 -4.22 -1.13
N HIS A 42 -15.81 -3.56 -0.35
CA HIS A 42 -17.23 -3.42 -0.68
C HIS A 42 -17.54 -2.30 -1.69
N CYS A 43 -16.63 -1.34 -1.87
CA CYS A 43 -16.79 -0.28 -2.86
C CYS A 43 -16.30 -0.67 -4.26
N LEU A 44 -15.34 -1.59 -4.36
CA LEU A 44 -14.73 -1.97 -5.64
C LEU A 44 -15.58 -3.01 -6.41
N PRO A 45 -15.72 -2.86 -7.74
CA PRO A 45 -16.25 -3.91 -8.60
C PRO A 45 -15.43 -5.20 -8.50
N GLU A 46 -16.09 -6.37 -8.56
CA GLU A 46 -15.46 -7.68 -8.40
C GLU A 46 -14.29 -7.92 -9.37
N ASP A 47 -14.43 -7.48 -10.62
CA ASP A 47 -13.43 -7.61 -11.67
C ASP A 47 -12.15 -6.77 -11.41
N SER A 48 -12.24 -5.77 -10.54
CA SER A 48 -11.13 -4.88 -10.19
C SER A 48 -10.40 -5.24 -8.89
N LEU A 49 -10.95 -6.15 -8.08
CA LEU A 49 -10.46 -6.44 -6.73
C LEU A 49 -8.97 -6.84 -6.71
N LEU A 50 -8.57 -7.77 -7.59
CA LEU A 50 -7.18 -8.25 -7.61
C LEU A 50 -6.19 -7.16 -8.01
N ASP A 51 -6.60 -6.19 -8.82
CA ASP A 51 -5.73 -5.14 -9.32
C ASP A 51 -5.66 -3.92 -8.40
N ARG A 52 -6.73 -3.64 -7.64
CA ARG A 52 -6.90 -2.35 -6.96
C ARG A 52 -6.71 -2.38 -5.45
N LEU A 53 -6.99 -3.48 -4.78
CA LEU A 53 -7.00 -3.54 -3.31
C LEU A 53 -5.64 -3.17 -2.69
N ALA A 54 -5.68 -2.37 -1.64
CA ALA A 54 -4.50 -1.83 -0.96
C ALA A 54 -4.02 -2.72 0.19
N TYR A 55 -4.95 -3.39 0.88
CA TYR A 55 -4.69 -4.07 2.15
C TYR A 55 -4.73 -5.61 2.07
N PHE A 56 -4.93 -6.17 0.87
CA PHE A 56 -5.16 -7.60 0.69
C PHE A 56 -3.93 -8.28 0.09
N LYS A 57 -3.53 -9.41 0.69
CA LYS A 57 -2.54 -10.33 0.13
C LYS A 57 -3.18 -11.18 -0.96
N SER A 58 -4.34 -11.78 -0.68
CA SER A 58 -5.05 -12.63 -1.65
C SER A 58 -6.57 -12.64 -1.46
N ILE A 59 -7.27 -12.95 -2.55
CA ILE A 59 -8.71 -13.27 -2.57
C ILE A 59 -8.88 -14.57 -3.34
N ASP A 60 -9.65 -15.51 -2.79
CA ASP A 60 -9.90 -16.84 -3.37
C ASP A 60 -8.60 -17.53 -3.80
N ARG A 61 -7.56 -17.37 -2.96
CA ARG A 61 -6.18 -17.88 -3.17
C ARG A 61 -5.43 -17.30 -4.36
N LYS A 62 -5.95 -16.23 -4.98
CA LYS A 62 -5.25 -15.45 -6.01
C LYS A 62 -4.61 -14.23 -5.36
N PHE A 63 -3.31 -14.04 -5.57
CA PHE A 63 -2.60 -12.90 -5.03
C PHE A 63 -3.02 -11.60 -5.72
N THR A 64 -3.10 -10.52 -4.94
CA THR A 64 -3.37 -9.18 -5.48
C THR A 64 -2.13 -8.63 -6.20
N LYS A 65 -2.34 -7.72 -7.14
CA LYS A 65 -1.28 -6.97 -7.81
C LYS A 65 -0.38 -6.26 -6.80
N HIS A 66 -0.98 -5.64 -5.77
CA HIS A 66 -0.23 -4.95 -4.70
C HIS A 66 0.73 -5.89 -3.98
N PHE A 67 0.27 -7.08 -3.60
CA PHE A 67 1.12 -8.08 -2.99
C PHE A 67 2.23 -8.54 -3.94
N LEU A 68 1.89 -8.90 -5.18
CA LEU A 68 2.85 -9.39 -6.17
C LEU A 68 3.96 -8.38 -6.47
N MET A 69 3.62 -7.09 -6.55
CA MET A 69 4.58 -6.03 -6.84
C MET A 69 5.58 -5.80 -5.70
N TYR A 70 5.19 -6.02 -4.44
CA TYR A 70 5.96 -5.53 -3.29
C TYR A 70 6.32 -6.59 -2.24
N ALA A 71 5.91 -7.85 -2.40
CA ALA A 71 6.20 -8.93 -1.45
C ALA A 71 7.68 -9.32 -1.35
N TYR A 72 8.51 -8.93 -2.30
CA TYR A 72 9.92 -9.33 -2.35
C TYR A 72 10.84 -8.19 -1.89
N PRO A 73 11.50 -8.32 -0.72
CA PRO A 73 12.41 -7.29 -0.24
C PRO A 73 13.63 -7.16 -1.16
N VAL A 74 14.01 -5.93 -1.47
CA VAL A 74 15.18 -5.64 -2.31
C VAL A 74 16.44 -5.90 -1.51
N LYS A 75 17.18 -6.97 -1.84
CA LYS A 75 18.42 -7.36 -1.16
C LYS A 75 19.47 -6.23 -1.11
N ALA A 76 19.49 -5.34 -2.10
CA ALA A 76 20.41 -4.19 -2.10
C ALA A 76 20.16 -3.22 -0.93
N LEU A 77 18.93 -3.16 -0.39
CA LEU A 77 18.59 -2.32 0.76
C LEU A 77 18.98 -2.97 2.09
N THR A 78 19.10 -4.29 2.15
CA THR A 78 19.32 -5.04 3.41
C THR A 78 20.71 -5.68 3.52
N ASN A 79 21.36 -5.98 2.39
CA ASN A 79 22.70 -6.56 2.36
C ASN A 79 23.73 -5.64 3.02
N ASN A 80 24.59 -6.21 3.86
CA ASN A 80 25.64 -5.49 4.59
C ASN A 80 25.14 -4.32 5.46
N ARG A 81 23.86 -4.28 5.82
CA ARG A 81 23.29 -3.31 6.74
C ARG A 81 23.14 -3.88 8.16
N SER A 82 23.04 -2.98 9.13
CA SER A 82 22.77 -3.33 10.52
C SER A 82 21.43 -4.07 10.68
N ALA A 83 21.28 -4.85 11.76
CA ALA A 83 20.02 -5.51 12.08
C ALA A 83 18.84 -4.51 12.17
N ASN A 84 19.07 -3.34 12.78
CA ASN A 84 18.07 -2.28 12.88
C ASN A 84 17.63 -1.75 11.52
N THR A 85 18.58 -1.56 10.59
CA THR A 85 18.27 -1.12 9.23
C THR A 85 17.50 -2.19 8.45
N LYS A 86 17.85 -3.47 8.61
CA LYS A 86 17.11 -4.58 7.98
C LYS A 86 15.66 -4.61 8.47
N ALA A 87 15.46 -4.59 9.78
CA ALA A 87 14.13 -4.57 10.38
C ALA A 87 13.30 -3.36 9.93
N TYR A 88 13.92 -2.18 9.77
CA TYR A 88 13.23 -0.99 9.24
C TYR A 88 12.64 -1.22 7.85
N PHE A 89 13.41 -1.79 6.91
CA PHE A 89 12.92 -2.05 5.55
C PHE A 89 11.95 -3.24 5.49
N GLU A 90 12.17 -4.26 6.31
CA GLU A 90 11.26 -5.42 6.39
C GLU A 90 9.88 -5.03 6.94
N ASN A 91 9.83 -4.27 8.03
CA ASN A 91 8.58 -3.73 8.59
C ASN A 91 7.96 -2.67 7.65
N GLY A 92 8.79 -1.99 6.85
CA GLY A 92 8.39 -0.98 5.89
C GLY A 92 7.78 -1.52 4.59
N LEU A 93 7.88 -2.83 4.34
CA LEU A 93 7.69 -3.43 3.01
C LEU A 93 6.32 -3.11 2.39
N PHE A 94 5.24 -3.22 3.17
CA PHE A 94 3.90 -2.87 2.72
C PHE A 94 3.43 -1.49 3.20
N SER A 95 4.20 -0.79 4.04
CA SER A 95 3.82 0.54 4.53
C SER A 95 4.46 1.64 3.68
N THR A 96 5.61 2.16 4.09
CA THR A 96 6.26 3.33 3.47
C THR A 96 7.46 3.00 2.60
N GLY A 97 7.82 1.72 2.49
CA GLY A 97 9.04 1.23 1.85
C GLY A 97 8.88 0.69 0.45
N TYR A 98 7.64 0.54 -0.08
CA TYR A 98 7.43 0.06 -1.44
C TYR A 98 7.47 1.17 -2.50
N ALA A 99 7.59 0.75 -3.76
CA ALA A 99 7.75 1.63 -4.93
C ALA A 99 8.81 2.71 -4.66
N THR A 100 8.54 3.97 -5.01
CA THR A 100 9.44 5.10 -4.79
C THR A 100 9.17 5.87 -3.49
N HIS A 101 8.21 5.41 -2.66
CA HIS A 101 7.88 6.07 -1.38
C HIS A 101 9.04 6.10 -0.40
N GLY A 102 9.90 5.08 -0.47
CA GLY A 102 11.08 4.89 0.37
C GLY A 102 12.30 5.74 0.00
N LEU A 103 12.28 6.46 -1.15
CA LEU A 103 13.44 7.25 -1.60
C LEU A 103 13.81 8.39 -0.64
N PHE A 104 12.84 8.91 0.12
CA PHE A 104 13.10 9.95 1.11
C PHE A 104 12.18 9.82 2.34
N PRO A 105 12.73 9.84 3.57
CA PRO A 105 11.94 9.87 4.79
C PRO A 105 11.39 11.28 5.04
N TYR A 106 10.07 11.44 4.99
CA TYR A 106 9.40 12.71 5.29
C TYR A 106 8.55 12.54 6.54
N ARG A 107 8.74 13.43 7.54
CA ARG A 107 7.94 13.39 8.77
C ARG A 107 6.52 13.87 8.49
N GLY A 108 5.53 13.17 9.04
CA GLY A 108 4.12 13.51 8.83
C GLY A 108 3.58 13.13 7.44
N LYS A 109 4.22 12.22 6.69
CA LYS A 109 3.64 11.67 5.46
C LYS A 109 2.55 10.65 5.75
N PHE A 110 1.54 10.56 4.88
CA PHE A 110 0.57 9.48 4.89
C PHE A 110 1.21 8.13 4.59
N HIS A 111 0.60 7.06 5.12
CA HIS A 111 0.87 5.70 4.67
C HIS A 111 0.34 5.54 3.24
N PRO A 112 1.16 5.11 2.28
CA PRO A 112 0.74 4.91 0.89
C PRO A 112 -0.52 4.04 0.72
N GLN A 113 -0.64 2.92 1.46
CA GLN A 113 -1.83 2.05 1.38
C GLN A 113 -3.12 2.75 1.79
N LEU A 114 -3.05 3.65 2.78
CA LEU A 114 -4.21 4.43 3.20
C LEU A 114 -4.70 5.31 2.05
N ILE A 115 -3.78 5.95 1.32
CA ILE A 115 -4.15 6.76 0.15
C ILE A 115 -4.73 5.89 -0.97
N LYS A 116 -4.12 4.74 -1.25
CA LYS A 116 -4.64 3.78 -2.24
C LYS A 116 -6.08 3.34 -1.91
N ALA A 117 -6.35 2.99 -0.66
CA ALA A 117 -7.69 2.62 -0.22
C ALA A 117 -8.66 3.81 -0.33
N LEU A 118 -8.26 5.01 0.08
CA LEU A 118 -9.11 6.20 -0.08
C LEU A 118 -9.45 6.50 -1.55
N ILE A 119 -8.49 6.36 -2.47
CA ILE A 119 -8.74 6.47 -3.92
C ILE A 119 -9.77 5.44 -4.38
N ASN A 120 -9.68 4.20 -3.92
CA ASN A 120 -10.66 3.14 -4.20
C ASN A 120 -12.06 3.48 -3.64
N ILE A 121 -12.13 3.94 -2.39
CA ILE A 121 -13.38 4.28 -1.69
C ILE A 121 -14.08 5.47 -2.34
N ILE A 122 -13.32 6.49 -2.76
CA ILE A 122 -13.86 7.66 -3.51
C ILE A 122 -14.31 7.24 -4.92
N GLY A 123 -13.79 6.13 -5.44
CA GLY A 123 -14.19 5.56 -6.73
C GLY A 123 -13.44 6.15 -7.94
N ILE A 124 -12.26 6.75 -7.72
CA ILE A 124 -11.47 7.37 -8.79
C ILE A 124 -10.87 6.29 -9.69
N LYS A 125 -10.99 6.45 -11.01
CA LYS A 125 -10.62 5.46 -12.03
C LYS A 125 -9.38 5.88 -12.82
N GLU A 126 -8.77 4.90 -13.48
CA GLU A 126 -7.68 5.13 -14.42
C GLU A 126 -8.07 6.20 -15.45
N GLY A 127 -7.14 7.11 -15.75
CA GLY A 127 -7.36 8.25 -16.64
C GLY A 127 -8.12 9.44 -16.00
N GLU A 128 -8.76 9.29 -14.84
CA GLU A 128 -9.31 10.43 -14.09
C GLU A 128 -8.20 11.25 -13.43
N THR A 129 -8.57 12.36 -12.77
CA THR A 129 -7.61 13.35 -12.27
C THR A 129 -7.76 13.61 -10.76
N ILE A 130 -6.63 13.63 -10.05
CA ILE A 130 -6.52 14.06 -8.66
C ILE A 130 -5.72 15.36 -8.56
N LEU A 131 -6.18 16.31 -7.75
CA LEU A 131 -5.39 17.46 -7.32
C LEU A 131 -4.99 17.27 -5.85
N ASP A 132 -3.70 17.28 -5.58
CA ASP A 132 -3.15 17.37 -4.22
C ASP A 132 -2.55 18.77 -4.01
N PRO A 133 -3.30 19.71 -3.38
CA PRO A 133 -2.87 21.10 -3.25
C PRO A 133 -1.81 21.33 -2.16
N MET A 134 -1.48 20.30 -1.37
CA MET A 134 -0.52 20.34 -0.26
C MET A 134 0.27 19.02 -0.21
N CYS A 135 0.93 18.68 -1.33
CA CYS A 135 1.36 17.31 -1.58
C CYS A 135 2.46 16.80 -0.64
N GLY A 136 3.24 17.70 -0.02
CA GLY A 136 4.34 17.35 0.87
C GLY A 136 5.32 16.39 0.19
N SER A 137 5.33 15.13 0.63
CA SER A 137 6.19 14.09 0.04
C SER A 137 5.65 13.40 -1.20
N GLY A 138 4.49 13.83 -1.71
CA GLY A 138 3.89 13.38 -2.96
C GLY A 138 3.16 12.04 -2.88
N THR A 139 2.81 11.55 -1.68
CA THR A 139 2.27 10.19 -1.49
C THR A 139 1.04 9.94 -2.37
N THR A 140 0.10 10.88 -2.40
CA THR A 140 -1.10 10.83 -3.25
C THR A 140 -0.77 10.72 -4.73
N ASN A 141 0.17 11.53 -5.20
CA ASN A 141 0.55 11.58 -6.61
C ASN A 141 1.29 10.32 -7.06
N ILE A 142 2.11 9.72 -6.19
CA ILE A 142 2.79 8.45 -6.46
C ILE A 142 1.77 7.31 -6.52
N GLU A 143 0.82 7.22 -5.59
CA GLU A 143 -0.25 6.21 -5.65
C GLU A 143 -1.14 6.38 -6.87
N ALA A 144 -1.51 7.63 -7.20
CA ALA A 144 -2.25 7.94 -8.42
C ALA A 144 -1.50 7.46 -9.67
N ALA A 145 -0.20 7.75 -9.78
CA ALA A 145 0.63 7.29 -10.89
C ALA A 145 0.70 5.76 -11.00
N LEU A 146 0.86 5.05 -9.88
CA LEU A 146 0.87 3.58 -9.84
C LEU A 146 -0.47 2.96 -10.27
N MET A 147 -1.56 3.73 -10.17
CA MET A 147 -2.92 3.33 -10.55
C MET A 147 -3.35 3.87 -11.93
N GLY A 148 -2.44 4.51 -12.67
CA GLY A 148 -2.77 5.11 -13.99
C GLY A 148 -3.69 6.32 -13.90
N ILE A 149 -3.75 6.99 -12.75
CA ILE A 149 -4.57 8.17 -12.49
C ILE A 149 -3.71 9.42 -12.74
N ASN A 150 -4.25 10.38 -13.47
CA ASN A 150 -3.59 11.68 -13.67
C ASN A 150 -3.54 12.43 -12.34
N SER A 151 -2.43 13.10 -12.02
CA SER A 151 -2.39 13.90 -10.80
C SER A 151 -1.58 15.19 -10.93
N TYR A 152 -2.05 16.22 -10.23
CA TYR A 152 -1.37 17.50 -10.05
C TYR A 152 -0.95 17.65 -8.59
N ALA A 153 0.32 18.00 -8.37
CA ALA A 153 0.92 18.15 -7.05
C ALA A 153 1.33 19.61 -6.84
N ILE A 154 0.83 20.24 -5.78
CA ILE A 154 1.20 21.61 -5.40
C ILE A 154 1.74 21.59 -3.99
N ASP A 155 2.85 22.28 -3.77
CA ASP A 155 3.39 22.54 -2.44
C ASP A 155 4.15 23.88 -2.46
N LEU A 156 4.09 24.63 -1.37
CA LEU A 156 4.83 25.88 -1.26
C LEU A 156 6.34 25.65 -1.17
N SER A 157 6.76 24.54 -0.56
CA SER A 157 8.16 24.19 -0.36
C SER A 157 8.79 23.72 -1.66
N PRO A 158 9.83 24.41 -2.18
CA PRO A 158 10.57 23.94 -3.35
C PRO A 158 11.20 22.56 -3.13
N PHE A 159 11.51 22.21 -1.87
CA PHE A 159 12.04 20.90 -1.52
C PHE A 159 10.98 19.80 -1.68
N CYS A 160 9.74 20.04 -1.25
CA CYS A 160 8.63 19.10 -1.43
C CYS A 160 8.33 18.87 -2.92
N GLN A 161 8.36 19.94 -3.72
CA GLN A 161 8.22 19.86 -5.18
C GLN A 161 9.33 19.01 -5.80
N PHE A 162 10.60 19.26 -5.44
CA PHE A 162 11.74 18.49 -5.92
C PHE A 162 11.65 17.02 -5.52
N MET A 163 11.38 16.73 -4.25
CA MET A 163 11.23 15.37 -3.73
C MET A 163 10.11 14.61 -4.46
N THR A 164 8.95 15.23 -4.63
CA THR A 164 7.80 14.62 -5.34
C THR A 164 8.18 14.30 -6.78
N LYS A 165 8.85 15.23 -7.48
CA LYS A 165 9.33 15.03 -8.85
C LYS A 165 10.34 13.88 -8.95
N VAL A 166 11.30 13.79 -8.01
CA VAL A 166 12.28 12.68 -7.98
C VAL A 166 11.59 11.34 -7.76
N LYS A 167 10.63 11.26 -6.83
CA LYS A 167 9.86 10.04 -6.58
C LYS A 167 9.03 9.61 -7.78
N TYR A 168 8.40 10.56 -8.46
CA TYR A 168 7.64 10.28 -9.67
C TYR A 168 8.55 9.79 -10.80
N ASN A 169 9.63 10.52 -11.09
CA ASN A 169 10.58 10.13 -12.14
C ASN A 169 11.22 8.76 -11.87
N GLY A 170 11.42 8.40 -10.59
CA GLY A 170 11.93 7.08 -10.21
C GLY A 170 11.03 5.91 -10.58
N LEU A 171 9.73 6.14 -10.86
CA LEU A 171 8.81 5.09 -11.32
C LEU A 171 9.06 4.66 -12.76
N SER A 172 9.59 5.56 -13.60
CA SER A 172 9.72 5.38 -15.05
C SER A 172 11.14 5.64 -15.57
N ILE A 173 12.14 5.69 -14.68
CA ILE A 173 13.52 5.91 -15.08
C ILE A 173 14.01 4.75 -15.95
N ASP A 174 14.67 5.08 -17.06
CA ASP A 174 15.35 4.07 -17.85
C ASP A 174 16.51 3.47 -17.03
N ILE A 175 16.46 2.16 -16.83
CA ILE A 175 17.45 1.42 -16.05
C ILE A 175 18.84 1.54 -16.68
N GLU A 176 18.95 1.74 -17.99
CA GLU A 176 20.23 1.94 -18.67
C GLU A 176 20.93 3.24 -18.22
N LEU A 177 20.19 4.24 -17.73
CA LEU A 177 20.77 5.47 -17.18
C LEU A 177 21.35 5.30 -15.76
N LEU A 178 21.12 4.14 -15.14
CA LEU A 178 21.61 3.82 -13.78
C LEU A 178 22.85 2.91 -13.78
N LYS A 179 23.35 2.51 -14.95
CA LYS A 179 24.59 1.74 -15.13
C LYS A 179 25.80 2.67 -15.21
#